data_AF-A0AA43CCK7-F1
#
_entry.id   AF-A0AA43CCK7-F1
#
_cell.length_a   1.000
_cell.length_b   1.000
_cell.length_c   1.000
_cell.angle_alpha   90.00
_cell.angle_beta   90.00
_cell.angle_gamma   90.00
#
_symmetry.space_group_name_H-M   'P 1'
#
loop_
_entity.id
_entity.type
_entity.pdbx_description
1 polymer ?
#
loop_
_entity_poly.entity_id
_entity_poly.type
_entity_poly.pdbx_seq_one_letter_code
_entity_poly.pdbx_strand_id
1 'polypeptide(L)'
;MRQKRCVSEAQRRGAEAAELVDRAKRGDTAAFDELVRKYRDRVYALALTLTGQASDADDITQDAFLKAYHKLPEFEGRSEFFTWIYRITLHRALNAKRDRKRRRTVPLDDPRLLAAVAVDSQGDPERAVQLRQRYRALLEAFDQLTPLLQTTVVLTTLQGLSYKEAAVVLGTTEGTIAWRIHEARRKMQSYLDSLEPGASPIRVRRRPMSDSAVLRLERALFQLVPSAPAAATAR
;
A
#
# COMPACT_ATOMS: atom_id res chain seq x y z
N MET A 1 -34.01 -17.07 20.64
CA MET A 1 -33.50 -18.02 19.62
C MET A 1 -32.67 -17.25 18.58
N ARG A 2 -31.41 -17.69 18.39
CA ARG A 2 -30.49 -17.49 17.24
C ARG A 2 -30.18 -16.06 16.76
N GLN A 3 -29.25 -15.40 17.45
CA GLN A 3 -28.36 -14.40 16.85
C GLN A 3 -27.39 -15.13 15.89
N LYS A 4 -27.67 -15.14 14.58
CA LYS A 4 -26.70 -15.60 13.57
C LYS A 4 -25.54 -14.59 13.51
N ARG A 5 -24.36 -15.00 13.98
CA ARG A 5 -23.09 -14.24 13.88
C ARG A 5 -22.77 -13.93 12.40
N CYS A 6 -22.84 -12.67 12.00
CA CYS A 6 -22.23 -12.21 10.75
C CYS A 6 -20.70 -12.22 10.92
N VAL A 7 -20.06 -13.29 10.48
CA VAL A 7 -18.59 -13.32 10.31
C VAL A 7 -18.23 -12.32 9.21
N SER A 8 -17.33 -11.36 9.50
CA SER A 8 -16.90 -10.35 8.53
C SER A 8 -16.23 -11.01 7.30
N GLU A 9 -16.28 -10.36 6.15
CA GLU A 9 -15.67 -10.86 4.91
C GLU A 9 -14.15 -11.09 5.07
N ALA A 10 -13.48 -10.25 5.87
CA ALA A 10 -12.08 -10.41 6.22
C ALA A 10 -11.82 -11.71 7.01
N GLN A 11 -12.64 -12.02 8.01
CA GLN A 11 -12.52 -13.28 8.77
C GLN A 11 -12.80 -14.52 7.91
N ARG A 12 -13.72 -14.44 6.94
CA ARG A 12 -13.93 -15.54 5.98
C ARG A 12 -12.72 -15.76 5.09
N ARG A 13 -12.14 -14.69 4.55
CA ARG A 13 -10.91 -14.74 3.74
C ARG A 13 -9.71 -15.29 4.53
N GLY A 14 -9.59 -14.92 5.81
CA GLY A 14 -8.57 -15.43 6.72
C GLY A 14 -8.72 -16.93 7.02
N ALA A 15 -9.94 -17.40 7.28
CA ALA A 15 -10.22 -18.82 7.52
C ALA A 15 -9.96 -19.69 6.28
N GLU A 16 -10.40 -19.23 5.11
CA GLU A 16 -10.16 -19.90 3.83
C GLU A 16 -8.65 -19.97 3.51
N ALA A 17 -7.91 -18.89 3.78
CA ALA A 17 -6.47 -18.89 3.61
C ALA A 17 -5.76 -19.85 4.58
N ALA A 18 -6.26 -19.99 5.81
CA ALA A 18 -5.72 -20.94 6.78
C ALA A 18 -5.88 -22.40 6.31
N GLU A 19 -7.05 -22.75 5.74
CA GLU A 19 -7.28 -24.07 5.17
C GLU A 19 -6.33 -24.38 4.01
N LEU A 20 -6.17 -23.42 3.08
CA LEU A 20 -5.23 -23.56 1.96
C LEU A 20 -3.79 -23.71 2.45
N VAL A 21 -3.39 -22.99 3.49
CA VAL A 21 -2.07 -23.14 4.11
C VAL A 21 -1.88 -24.54 4.69
N ASP A 22 -2.86 -25.06 5.42
CA ASP A 22 -2.74 -26.40 6.03
C ASP A 22 -2.65 -27.50 4.98
N ARG A 23 -3.41 -27.37 3.88
CA ARG A 23 -3.28 -28.27 2.73
C ARG A 23 -1.91 -28.16 2.06
N ALA A 24 -1.45 -26.93 1.79
CA ALA A 24 -0.17 -26.69 1.16
C ALA A 24 1.01 -27.21 2.00
N LYS A 25 0.95 -27.08 3.33
CA LYS A 25 1.94 -27.69 4.25
C LYS A 25 2.03 -29.21 4.15
N ARG A 26 0.93 -29.87 3.81
CA ARG A 26 0.87 -31.33 3.59
C ARG A 26 1.30 -31.75 2.19
N GLY A 27 1.81 -30.83 1.37
CA GLY A 27 2.31 -31.10 0.02
C GLY A 27 1.28 -30.87 -1.11
N ASP A 28 0.10 -30.32 -0.80
CA ASP A 28 -0.88 -29.94 -1.83
C ASP A 28 -0.42 -28.67 -2.57
N THR A 29 0.25 -28.86 -3.70
CA THR A 29 0.76 -27.76 -4.53
C THR A 29 -0.38 -26.91 -5.11
N ALA A 30 -1.53 -27.51 -5.41
CA ALA A 30 -2.68 -26.79 -5.94
C ALA A 30 -3.27 -25.81 -4.91
N ALA A 31 -3.24 -26.17 -3.61
CA ALA A 31 -3.62 -25.27 -2.53
C ALA A 31 -2.66 -24.06 -2.43
N PHE A 32 -1.37 -24.27 -2.66
CA PHE A 32 -0.41 -23.16 -2.72
C PHE A 32 -0.64 -22.28 -3.94
N ASP A 33 -0.91 -22.85 -5.11
CA ASP A 33 -1.23 -22.08 -6.33
C ASP A 33 -2.46 -21.20 -6.13
N GLU A 34 -3.43 -21.65 -5.35
CA GLU A 34 -4.61 -20.86 -5.00
C GLU A 34 -4.25 -19.69 -4.07
N LEU A 35 -3.37 -19.89 -3.08
CA LEU A 35 -2.80 -18.80 -2.29
C LEU A 35 -2.07 -17.78 -3.18
N VAL A 36 -1.27 -18.24 -4.15
CA VAL A 36 -0.59 -17.36 -5.10
C VAL A 36 -1.61 -16.54 -5.89
N ARG A 37 -2.58 -17.19 -6.55
CA ARG A 37 -3.63 -16.51 -7.33
C ARG A 37 -4.37 -15.46 -6.51
N LYS A 38 -4.68 -15.76 -5.24
CA LYS A 38 -5.42 -14.85 -4.36
C LYS A 38 -4.61 -13.63 -3.91
N TYR A 39 -3.30 -13.80 -3.69
CA TYR A 39 -2.48 -12.76 -3.06
C TYR A 39 -1.49 -12.08 -4.01
N ARG A 40 -1.27 -12.59 -5.22
CA ARG A 40 -0.26 -12.09 -6.16
C ARG A 40 -0.42 -10.62 -6.46
N ASP A 41 -1.60 -10.16 -6.86
CA ASP A 41 -1.82 -8.76 -7.26
C ASP A 41 -1.60 -7.80 -6.10
N ARG A 42 -1.97 -8.24 -4.89
CA ARG A 42 -1.78 -7.47 -3.65
C ARG A 42 -0.29 -7.37 -3.27
N VAL A 43 0.44 -8.47 -3.39
CA VAL A 43 1.90 -8.53 -3.17
C VAL A 43 2.65 -7.70 -4.21
N TYR A 44 2.27 -7.81 -5.48
CA TYR A 44 2.84 -7.01 -6.57
C TYR A 44 2.59 -5.52 -6.37
N ALA A 45 1.36 -5.14 -6.04
CA ALA A 45 1.03 -3.75 -5.76
C ALA A 45 1.84 -3.18 -4.58
N LEU A 46 2.05 -3.98 -3.52
CA LEU A 46 2.93 -3.59 -2.41
C LEU A 46 4.36 -3.37 -2.88
N ALA A 47 4.93 -4.31 -3.63
CA ALA A 47 6.28 -4.22 -4.15
C ALA A 47 6.45 -3.02 -5.08
N LEU A 48 5.52 -2.80 -6.01
CA LEU A 48 5.51 -1.67 -6.94
C LEU A 48 5.41 -0.33 -6.21
N THR A 49 4.55 -0.25 -5.20
CA THR A 49 4.40 0.98 -4.41
C THR A 49 5.70 1.37 -3.71
N LEU A 50 6.37 0.39 -3.10
CA LEU A 50 7.58 0.61 -2.32
C LEU A 50 8.81 0.88 -3.20
N THR A 51 8.90 0.24 -4.37
CA THR A 51 10.08 0.32 -5.26
C THR A 51 9.97 1.38 -6.35
N GLY A 52 8.74 1.71 -6.78
CA GLY A 52 8.51 2.57 -7.94
C GLY A 52 9.02 2.00 -9.26
N GLN A 53 9.23 0.68 -9.36
CA GLN A 53 9.76 0.02 -10.56
C GLN A 53 9.02 -1.29 -10.82
N ALA A 54 8.54 -1.47 -12.06
CA ALA A 54 7.80 -2.67 -12.45
C ALA A 54 8.67 -3.94 -12.41
N SER A 55 9.90 -3.88 -12.97
CA SER A 55 10.83 -5.01 -12.96
C SER A 55 11.16 -5.48 -11.54
N ASP A 56 11.49 -4.54 -10.64
CA ASP A 56 11.77 -4.88 -9.25
C ASP A 56 10.52 -5.46 -8.57
N ALA A 57 9.33 -4.93 -8.88
CA ALA A 57 8.09 -5.42 -8.31
C ALA A 57 7.76 -6.85 -8.74
N ASP A 58 7.97 -7.19 -10.02
CA ASP A 58 7.80 -8.56 -10.53
C ASP A 58 8.79 -9.51 -9.86
N ASP A 59 10.07 -9.15 -9.83
CA ASP A 59 11.12 -9.96 -9.20
C ASP A 59 10.81 -10.20 -7.73
N ILE A 60 10.52 -9.13 -6.96
CA ILE A 60 10.18 -9.22 -5.54
C ILE A 60 8.95 -10.10 -5.32
N THR A 61 7.95 -10.00 -6.18
CA THR A 61 6.72 -10.78 -6.05
C THR A 61 7.01 -12.27 -6.20
N GLN A 62 7.76 -12.64 -7.25
CA GLN A 62 8.18 -14.02 -7.47
C GLN A 62 9.02 -14.54 -6.30
N ASP A 63 10.05 -13.78 -5.91
CA ASP A 63 10.94 -14.10 -4.80
C ASP A 63 10.18 -14.30 -3.47
N ALA A 64 9.16 -13.48 -3.23
CA ALA A 64 8.34 -13.56 -2.02
C ALA A 64 7.54 -14.87 -1.99
N PHE A 65 6.90 -15.26 -3.10
CA PHE A 65 6.15 -16.52 -3.14
C PHE A 65 7.06 -17.75 -3.13
N LEU A 66 8.21 -17.73 -3.81
CA LEU A 66 9.19 -18.83 -3.74
C LEU A 66 9.68 -19.03 -2.30
N LYS A 67 10.01 -17.93 -1.60
CA LYS A 67 10.37 -17.99 -0.18
C LYS A 67 9.23 -18.47 0.69
N ALA A 68 8.02 -18.02 0.42
CA ALA A 68 6.85 -18.42 1.17
C ALA A 68 6.60 -19.92 1.02
N TYR A 69 6.74 -20.47 -0.19
CA TYR A 69 6.64 -21.90 -0.45
C TYR A 69 7.64 -22.69 0.41
N HIS A 70 8.92 -22.30 0.36
CA HIS A 70 9.96 -23.00 1.12
C HIS A 70 9.81 -22.88 2.63
N LYS A 71 9.31 -21.74 3.13
CA LYS A 71 9.15 -21.49 4.56
C LYS A 71 7.75 -21.83 5.10
N LEU A 72 6.84 -22.26 4.24
CA LEU A 72 5.47 -22.59 4.64
C LEU A 72 5.41 -23.66 5.73
N PRO A 73 6.27 -24.71 5.75
CA PRO A 73 6.29 -25.69 6.83
C PRO A 73 6.60 -25.08 8.20
N GLU A 74 7.44 -24.03 8.24
CA GLU A 74 7.82 -23.31 9.47
C GLU A 74 6.76 -22.28 9.91
N PHE A 75 5.73 -22.03 9.11
CA PHE A 75 4.74 -21.01 9.41
C PHE A 75 3.81 -21.45 10.55
N GLU A 76 4.02 -20.93 11.75
CA GLU A 76 3.31 -21.33 12.98
C GLU A 76 1.84 -20.86 13.06
N GLY A 77 1.33 -20.10 12.09
CA GLY A 77 -0.05 -19.62 12.11
C GLY A 77 -0.36 -18.56 13.19
N ARG A 78 0.67 -17.96 13.81
CA ARG A 78 0.52 -16.88 14.81
C ARG A 78 -0.04 -15.57 14.22
N SER A 79 -0.06 -15.44 12.91
CA SER A 79 -0.70 -14.37 12.14
C SER A 79 -1.40 -14.96 10.93
N GLU A 80 -2.23 -14.19 10.23
CA GLU A 80 -2.72 -14.62 8.92
C GLU A 80 -1.58 -14.81 7.91
N PHE A 81 -1.75 -15.71 6.94
CA PHE A 81 -0.81 -15.93 5.83
C PHE A 81 -0.52 -14.62 5.09
N PHE A 82 -1.58 -13.83 4.88
CA PHE A 82 -1.49 -12.51 4.24
C PHE A 82 -0.51 -11.58 4.97
N THR A 83 -0.58 -11.51 6.30
CA THR A 83 0.35 -10.75 7.13
C THR A 83 1.78 -11.26 6.99
N TRP A 84 1.95 -12.58 6.93
CA TRP A 84 3.27 -13.20 6.84
C TRP A 84 3.94 -12.96 5.47
N ILE A 85 3.24 -13.21 4.36
CA ILE A 85 3.76 -12.96 3.00
C ILE A 85 4.10 -11.48 2.82
N TYR A 86 3.30 -10.58 3.38
CA TYR A 86 3.59 -9.14 3.35
C TYR A 86 4.90 -8.76 4.03
N ARG A 87 5.25 -9.41 5.14
CA ARG A 87 6.55 -9.18 5.81
C ARG A 87 7.71 -9.61 4.92
N ILE A 88 7.56 -10.75 4.22
CA ILE A 88 8.58 -11.23 3.26
C ILE A 88 8.75 -10.21 2.13
N THR A 89 7.65 -9.80 1.50
CA THR A 89 7.63 -8.81 0.41
C THR A 89 8.24 -7.48 0.84
N LEU A 90 7.85 -7.00 2.03
CA LEU A 90 8.35 -5.76 2.59
C LEU A 90 9.87 -5.78 2.74
N HIS A 91 10.42 -6.81 3.38
CA HIS A 91 11.87 -6.93 3.55
C HIS A 91 12.59 -6.95 2.19
N ARG A 92 12.03 -7.62 1.18
CA ARG A 92 12.60 -7.64 -0.17
C ARG A 92 12.55 -6.27 -0.84
N ALA A 93 11.42 -5.58 -0.79
CA ALA A 93 11.26 -4.26 -1.37
C ALA A 93 12.18 -3.21 -0.73
N LEU A 94 12.34 -3.24 0.59
CA LEU A 94 13.26 -2.33 1.29
C LEU A 94 14.72 -2.56 0.89
N ASN A 95 15.12 -3.82 0.70
CA ASN A 95 16.47 -4.15 0.23
C ASN A 95 16.69 -3.69 -1.21
N ALA A 96 15.75 -3.96 -2.12
CA ALA A 96 15.83 -3.51 -3.52
C ALA A 96 15.95 -1.98 -3.62
N LYS A 97 15.15 -1.25 -2.84
CA LYS A 97 15.21 0.23 -2.79
C LYS A 97 16.57 0.74 -2.30
N ARG A 98 17.17 0.10 -1.29
CA ARG A 98 18.51 0.45 -0.79
C ARG A 98 19.57 0.24 -1.86
N ASP A 99 19.50 -0.87 -2.59
CA ASP A 99 20.46 -1.18 -3.66
C ASP A 99 20.30 -0.31 -4.90
N ARG A 100 19.08 0.16 -5.19
CA ARG A 100 18.81 1.09 -6.29
C ARG A 100 19.27 2.51 -5.99
N LYS A 101 19.12 2.99 -4.75
CA LYS A 101 19.65 4.31 -4.34
C LYS A 101 21.15 4.45 -4.65
N ARG A 102 21.89 3.33 -4.61
CA ARG A 102 23.30 3.26 -4.98
C ARG A 102 23.56 3.31 -6.50
N ARG A 103 22.56 3.04 -7.34
CA ARG A 103 22.66 2.87 -8.81
C ARG A 103 22.09 4.05 -9.65
N ARG A 104 21.55 5.11 -9.04
CA ARG A 104 21.09 6.38 -9.66
C ARG A 104 20.27 6.26 -10.96
N THR A 105 19.39 5.26 -11.07
CA THR A 105 18.42 5.18 -12.18
C THR A 105 17.07 5.73 -11.75
N VAL A 106 16.74 6.96 -12.17
CA VAL A 106 15.36 7.50 -12.10
C VAL A 106 14.63 7.05 -13.37
N PRO A 107 13.50 6.35 -13.28
CA PRO A 107 12.77 5.94 -14.48
C PRO A 107 12.15 7.17 -15.18
N LEU A 108 12.14 7.18 -16.51
CA LEU A 108 11.56 8.26 -17.32
C LEU A 108 10.05 8.43 -17.08
N ASP A 109 9.34 7.31 -16.88
CA ASP A 109 7.92 7.28 -16.54
C ASP A 109 7.67 6.36 -15.34
N ASP A 110 7.24 6.94 -14.22
CA ASP A 110 6.88 6.20 -13.01
C ASP A 110 5.57 5.41 -13.25
N PRO A 111 5.58 4.06 -13.18
CA PRO A 111 4.39 3.25 -13.41
C PRO A 111 3.27 3.53 -12.40
N ARG A 112 3.59 3.99 -11.18
CA ARG A 112 2.60 4.42 -10.17
C ARG A 112 1.83 5.64 -10.65
N LEU A 113 2.54 6.58 -11.30
CA LEU A 113 1.97 7.80 -11.85
C LEU A 113 1.06 7.49 -13.04
N LEU A 114 1.53 6.70 -14.00
CA LEU A 114 0.75 6.33 -15.19
C LEU A 114 -0.56 5.64 -14.82
N ALA A 115 -0.49 4.67 -13.89
CA ALA A 115 -1.66 3.93 -13.46
C ALA A 115 -2.68 4.82 -12.71
N ALA A 116 -2.22 5.76 -11.87
CA ALA A 116 -3.12 6.70 -11.19
C ALA A 116 -3.85 7.62 -12.20
N VAL A 117 -3.08 8.22 -13.13
CA VAL A 117 -3.66 9.11 -14.16
C VAL A 117 -4.64 8.37 -15.07
N ALA A 118 -4.30 7.16 -15.51
CA ALA A 118 -5.14 6.38 -16.42
C ALA A 118 -6.52 6.12 -15.82
N VAL A 119 -6.60 5.84 -14.52
CA VAL A 119 -7.89 5.59 -13.89
C VAL A 119 -8.66 6.89 -13.67
N ASP A 120 -8.04 7.91 -13.09
CA ASP A 120 -8.78 9.10 -12.68
C ASP A 120 -9.08 10.08 -13.82
N SER A 121 -8.36 9.98 -14.94
CA SER A 121 -8.67 10.73 -16.16
C SER A 121 -9.90 10.20 -16.88
N GLN A 122 -10.26 8.93 -16.72
CA GLN A 122 -11.41 8.30 -17.41
C GLN A 122 -11.36 8.52 -18.94
N GLY A 123 -10.16 8.62 -19.52
CA GLY A 123 -9.95 8.86 -20.95
C GLY A 123 -9.93 10.32 -21.38
N ASP A 124 -10.10 11.29 -20.47
CA ASP A 124 -10.01 12.73 -20.76
C ASP A 124 -8.54 13.22 -20.73
N PRO A 125 -7.98 13.68 -21.88
CA PRO A 125 -6.59 14.14 -21.97
C PRO A 125 -6.28 15.39 -21.14
N GLU A 126 -7.18 16.37 -21.06
CA GLU A 126 -6.94 17.60 -20.31
C GLU A 126 -6.89 17.31 -18.80
N ARG A 127 -7.83 16.47 -18.35
CA ARG A 127 -7.83 15.96 -16.98
C ARG A 127 -6.58 15.14 -16.69
N ALA A 128 -6.12 14.32 -17.63
CA ALA A 128 -4.90 13.52 -17.46
C ALA A 128 -3.66 14.38 -17.20
N VAL A 129 -3.51 15.51 -17.88
CA VAL A 129 -2.39 16.45 -17.68
C VAL A 129 -2.42 17.06 -16.27
N GLN A 130 -3.59 17.54 -15.83
CA GLN A 130 -3.75 18.13 -14.49
C GLN A 130 -3.47 17.12 -13.37
N LEU A 131 -3.96 15.89 -13.54
CA LEU A 131 -3.74 14.80 -12.58
C LEU A 131 -2.27 14.37 -12.53
N ARG A 132 -1.58 14.36 -13.67
CA ARG A 132 -0.16 13.96 -13.75
C ARG A 132 0.72 14.84 -12.86
N GLN A 133 0.51 16.15 -12.84
CA GLN A 133 1.26 17.07 -11.97
C GLN A 133 0.98 16.78 -10.49
N ARG A 134 -0.29 16.62 -10.12
CA ARG A 134 -0.71 16.37 -8.73
C ARG A 134 -0.19 15.05 -8.18
N TYR A 135 -0.32 13.95 -8.93
CA TYR A 135 0.17 12.65 -8.49
C TYR A 135 1.68 12.57 -8.44
N ARG A 136 2.38 13.28 -9.35
CA ARG A 136 3.83 13.37 -9.27
C ARG A 136 4.27 13.99 -7.95
N ALA A 137 3.70 15.14 -7.57
CA ALA A 137 4.03 15.79 -6.29
C ALA A 137 3.72 14.90 -5.07
N LEU A 138 2.60 14.16 -5.09
CA LEU A 138 2.24 13.22 -4.02
C LEU A 138 3.20 12.02 -3.93
N LEU A 139 3.60 11.46 -5.07
CA LEU A 139 4.56 10.35 -5.13
C LEU A 139 5.94 10.79 -4.67
N GLU A 140 6.39 11.98 -5.08
CA GLU A 140 7.64 12.58 -4.63
C GLU A 140 7.61 12.81 -3.11
N ALA A 141 6.53 13.39 -2.57
CA ALA A 141 6.33 13.57 -1.14
C ALA A 141 6.38 12.23 -0.37
N PHE A 142 5.72 11.20 -0.91
CA PHE A 142 5.76 9.86 -0.35
C PHE A 142 7.16 9.27 -0.40
N ASP A 143 7.91 9.48 -1.48
CA ASP A 143 9.27 8.97 -1.65
C ASP A 143 10.31 9.63 -0.74
N GLN A 144 10.03 10.83 -0.21
CA GLN A 144 10.84 11.47 0.84
C GLN A 144 10.65 10.85 2.23
N LEU A 145 9.60 10.05 2.44
CA LEU A 145 9.37 9.42 3.73
C LEU A 145 10.44 8.35 4.04
N THR A 146 10.70 8.15 5.34
CA THR A 146 11.55 7.04 5.76
C THR A 146 10.90 5.70 5.44
N PRO A 147 11.66 4.63 5.22
CA PRO A 147 11.13 3.30 4.92
C PRO A 147 10.01 2.83 5.86
N LEU A 148 10.15 3.11 7.16
CA LEU A 148 9.16 2.75 8.16
C LEU A 148 7.85 3.52 8.00
N LEU A 149 7.92 4.83 7.69
CA LEU A 149 6.74 5.66 7.45
C LEU A 149 6.02 5.24 6.16
N GLN A 150 6.77 5.04 5.07
CA GLN A 150 6.23 4.55 3.81
C GLN A 150 5.46 3.24 4.01
N THR A 151 6.10 2.29 4.67
CA THR A 151 5.53 0.99 4.93
C THR A 151 4.26 1.09 5.77
N THR A 152 4.26 1.89 6.83
CA THR A 152 3.08 2.07 7.69
C THR A 152 1.92 2.69 6.91
N VAL A 153 2.18 3.69 6.05
CA VAL A 153 1.17 4.27 5.15
C VAL A 153 0.62 3.22 4.19
N VAL A 154 1.49 2.41 3.59
CA VAL A 154 1.09 1.37 2.63
C VAL A 154 0.18 0.34 3.29
N LEU A 155 0.58 -0.20 4.43
CA LEU A 155 -0.19 -1.22 5.13
C LEU A 155 -1.57 -0.71 5.57
N THR A 156 -1.62 0.46 6.20
CA THR A 156 -2.89 0.95 6.76
C THR A 156 -3.80 1.55 5.69
N THR A 157 -3.28 2.45 4.87
CA THR A 157 -4.11 3.30 4.02
C THR A 157 -4.36 2.67 2.65
N LEU A 158 -3.38 1.92 2.12
CA LEU A 158 -3.50 1.33 0.78
C LEU A 158 -4.03 -0.08 0.85
N GLN A 159 -3.64 -0.81 1.90
CA GLN A 159 -3.96 -2.22 2.05
C GLN A 159 -5.11 -2.44 3.02
N GLY A 160 -5.54 -1.37 3.73
CA GLY A 160 -6.72 -1.36 4.58
C GLY A 160 -6.53 -2.09 5.91
N LEU A 161 -5.29 -2.35 6.34
CA LEU A 161 -5.04 -3.00 7.63
C LEU A 161 -5.41 -2.04 8.75
N SER A 162 -6.05 -2.57 9.78
CA SER A 162 -6.20 -1.89 11.06
C SER A 162 -4.84 -1.60 11.70
N TYR A 163 -4.80 -0.67 12.65
CA TYR A 163 -3.57 -0.34 13.36
C TYR A 163 -3.02 -1.55 14.13
N LYS A 164 -3.92 -2.38 14.68
CA LYS A 164 -3.60 -3.65 15.31
C LYS A 164 -2.91 -4.63 14.36
N GLU A 165 -3.47 -4.84 13.16
CA GLU A 165 -2.87 -5.76 12.18
C GLU A 165 -1.52 -5.23 11.67
N ALA A 166 -1.43 -3.93 11.37
CA ALA A 166 -0.18 -3.30 10.95
C ALA A 166 0.90 -3.36 12.04
N ALA A 167 0.52 -3.23 13.31
CA ALA A 167 1.41 -3.36 14.46
C ALA A 167 2.00 -4.78 14.55
N VAL A 168 1.17 -5.82 14.33
CA VAL A 168 1.63 -7.22 14.25
C VAL A 168 2.57 -7.44 13.07
N VAL A 169 2.23 -6.93 11.87
CA VAL A 169 3.09 -7.03 10.67
C VAL A 169 4.46 -6.41 10.92
N LEU A 170 4.49 -5.23 11.54
CA LEU A 170 5.70 -4.43 11.74
C LEU A 170 6.42 -4.69 13.06
N GLY A 171 5.92 -5.59 13.90
CA GLY A 171 6.51 -5.90 15.22
C GLY A 171 6.59 -4.68 16.14
N THR A 172 5.52 -3.87 16.18
CA THR A 172 5.46 -2.62 16.96
C THR A 172 4.11 -2.48 17.67
N THR A 173 3.84 -1.33 18.29
CA THR A 173 2.57 -1.06 19.00
C THR A 173 1.59 -0.28 18.12
N GLU A 174 0.29 -0.39 18.41
CA GLU A 174 -0.74 0.41 17.72
C GLU A 174 -0.51 1.93 17.87
N GLY A 175 -0.03 2.36 19.04
CA GLY A 175 0.36 3.75 19.28
C GLY A 175 1.49 4.22 18.36
N THR A 176 2.49 3.36 18.11
CA THR A 176 3.56 3.65 17.15
C THR A 176 3.03 3.72 15.71
N ILE A 177 2.08 2.86 15.33
CA ILE A 177 1.42 2.94 14.02
C ILE A 177 0.69 4.27 13.86
N ALA A 178 -0.12 4.66 14.85
CA ALA A 178 -0.84 5.93 14.84
C ALA A 178 0.10 7.14 14.71
N TRP A 179 1.18 7.16 15.50
CA TRP A 179 2.21 8.19 15.41
C TRP A 179 2.89 8.23 14.04
N ARG A 180 3.27 7.07 13.48
CA ARG A 180 3.87 6.98 12.14
C ARG A 180 2.95 7.50 11.05
N ILE A 181 1.65 7.23 11.14
CA ILE A 181 0.68 7.80 10.19
C ILE A 181 0.62 9.31 10.32
N HIS A 182 0.50 9.83 11.54
CA HIS A 182 0.51 11.28 11.77
C HIS A 182 1.79 11.94 11.24
N GLU A 183 2.95 11.36 11.54
CA GLU A 183 4.25 11.89 11.11
C GLU A 183 4.42 11.81 9.59
N ALA A 184 3.97 10.73 8.95
CA ALA A 184 3.98 10.61 7.49
C ALA A 184 3.14 11.73 6.84
N ARG A 185 1.93 11.99 7.35
CA ARG A 185 1.05 13.07 6.87
C ARG A 185 1.73 14.42 6.97
N ARG A 186 2.28 14.74 8.14
CA ARG A 186 2.98 15.99 8.39
C ARG A 186 4.12 16.20 7.40
N LYS A 187 4.96 15.20 7.20
CA LYS A 187 6.11 15.29 6.27
C LYS A 187 5.69 15.45 4.82
N MET A 188 4.67 14.71 4.40
CA MET A 188 4.14 14.85 3.04
C MET A 188 3.55 16.24 2.83
N GLN A 189 2.78 16.76 3.80
CA GLN A 189 2.24 18.11 3.73
C GLN A 189 3.35 19.16 3.62
N SER A 190 4.36 19.10 4.51
CA SER A 190 5.48 20.05 4.46
C SER A 190 6.24 20.01 3.13
N TYR A 191 6.36 18.84 2.51
CA TYR A 191 6.95 18.73 1.17
C TYR A 191 6.08 19.42 0.12
N LEU A 192 4.78 19.14 0.10
CA LEU A 192 3.85 19.76 -0.84
C LEU A 192 3.79 21.28 -0.68
N ASP A 193 3.75 21.78 0.56
CA ASP A 193 3.76 23.22 0.85
C ASP A 193 5.04 23.89 0.33
N SER A 194 6.18 23.17 0.35
CA SER A 194 7.46 23.71 -0.14
C SER A 194 7.53 23.82 -1.68
N LEU A 195 6.65 23.14 -2.41
CA LEU A 195 6.56 23.21 -3.87
C LEU A 195 5.74 24.42 -4.35
N GLU A 196 4.94 25.05 -3.47
CA GLU A 196 3.97 26.09 -3.82
C GLU A 196 4.27 27.41 -3.08
N PRO A 197 5.01 28.37 -3.65
CA PRO A 197 5.01 29.73 -3.14
C PRO A 197 3.68 30.42 -3.52
N GLY A 198 2.59 30.13 -2.78
CA GLY A 198 1.41 30.99 -2.71
C GLY A 198 0.07 30.58 -3.37
N ALA A 199 -0.31 29.30 -3.46
CA ALA A 199 -1.63 28.90 -4.00
C ALA A 199 -2.54 28.11 -3.03
N SER A 200 -3.85 28.39 -3.13
CA SER A 200 -4.99 28.00 -2.27
C SER A 200 -5.30 26.49 -2.14
N PRO A 201 -6.08 26.07 -1.11
CA PRO A 201 -6.27 24.67 -0.76
C PRO A 201 -7.09 23.90 -1.79
N ILE A 202 -6.58 22.73 -2.16
CA ILE A 202 -7.18 21.78 -3.10
C ILE A 202 -8.55 21.31 -2.55
N ARG A 203 -9.65 21.70 -3.21
CA ARG A 203 -10.99 21.14 -2.95
C ARG A 203 -11.20 19.87 -3.77
N VAL A 204 -11.14 18.71 -3.13
CA VAL A 204 -11.50 17.42 -3.75
C VAL A 204 -13.01 17.19 -3.62
N ARG A 205 -13.74 17.12 -4.75
CA ARG A 205 -15.15 16.68 -4.79
C ARG A 205 -15.22 15.17 -4.58
N ARG A 206 -16.06 14.71 -3.63
CA ARG A 206 -16.32 13.29 -3.38
C ARG A 206 -17.35 12.73 -4.38
N ARG A 207 -17.00 11.66 -5.11
CA ARG A 207 -17.94 10.68 -5.71
C ARG A 207 -17.33 9.27 -5.65
N PRO A 208 -18.14 8.18 -5.67
CA PRO A 208 -17.65 6.82 -5.52
C PRO A 208 -17.32 6.18 -6.88
N MET A 209 -16.17 5.51 -7.01
CA MET A 209 -15.93 4.42 -7.98
C MET A 209 -14.56 3.73 -7.77
N SER A 210 -14.34 2.68 -8.56
CA SER A 210 -13.84 1.30 -8.32
C SER A 210 -12.36 1.05 -7.97
N ASP A 211 -12.06 -0.18 -7.55
CA ASP A 211 -10.83 -0.67 -6.92
C ASP A 211 -9.64 -0.93 -7.87
N SER A 212 -8.55 -0.21 -7.64
CA SER A 212 -7.18 -0.61 -7.97
C SER A 212 -6.28 -0.23 -6.79
N ALA A 213 -5.18 -0.95 -6.56
CA ALA A 213 -4.27 -0.64 -5.45
C ALA A 213 -3.57 0.73 -5.61
N VAL A 214 -3.42 1.21 -6.84
CA VAL A 214 -2.88 2.54 -7.17
C VAL A 214 -3.93 3.63 -6.94
N LEU A 215 -5.21 3.35 -7.20
CA LEU A 215 -6.32 4.24 -6.81
C LEU A 215 -6.43 4.41 -5.30
N ARG A 216 -6.17 3.34 -4.55
CA ARG A 216 -6.06 3.43 -3.10
C ARG A 216 -4.89 4.32 -2.70
N LEU A 217 -3.76 4.29 -3.43
CA LEU A 217 -2.59 5.15 -3.18
C LEU A 217 -2.96 6.62 -3.22
N GLU A 218 -3.57 7.06 -4.29
CA GLU A 218 -4.04 8.43 -4.39
C GLU A 218 -5.11 8.78 -3.35
N ARG A 219 -6.20 7.99 -3.29
CA ARG A 219 -7.35 8.31 -2.43
C ARG A 219 -6.95 8.30 -0.95
N ALA A 220 -6.01 7.43 -0.58
CA ALA A 220 -5.32 7.41 0.70
C ALA A 220 -4.47 8.64 0.93
N LEU A 221 -3.54 8.96 0.01
CA LEU A 221 -2.64 10.10 0.14
C LEU A 221 -3.41 11.43 0.25
N PHE A 222 -4.52 11.56 -0.49
CA PHE A 222 -5.45 12.69 -0.37
C PHE A 222 -6.25 12.71 0.95
N GLN A 223 -6.57 11.54 1.54
CA GLN A 223 -7.22 11.46 2.86
C GLN A 223 -6.24 11.63 4.03
N LEU A 224 -4.94 11.44 3.78
CA LEU A 224 -3.85 11.61 4.72
C LEU A 224 -3.53 13.12 4.91
N VAL A 225 -3.74 13.95 3.90
CA VAL A 225 -3.64 15.41 4.02
C VAL A 225 -4.95 15.99 4.57
N PRO A 226 -4.98 16.61 5.77
CA PRO A 226 -6.18 17.31 6.22
C PRO A 226 -6.44 18.53 5.34
N SER A 227 -7.67 18.68 4.86
CA SER A 227 -8.16 19.97 4.37
C SER A 227 -8.19 20.94 5.56
N ALA A 228 -7.48 22.07 5.45
CA ALA A 228 -7.54 23.13 6.46
C ALA A 228 -9.01 23.46 6.79
N PRO A 229 -9.39 23.65 8.06
CA PRO A 229 -10.67 24.27 8.36
C PRO A 229 -10.66 25.63 7.67
N ALA A 230 -11.73 25.93 6.92
CA ALA A 230 -11.94 27.26 6.36
C ALA A 230 -11.74 28.26 7.50
N ALA A 231 -10.79 29.18 7.34
CA ALA A 231 -10.63 30.29 8.24
C ALA A 231 -12.01 30.91 8.45
N ALA A 232 -12.50 30.86 9.69
CA ALA A 232 -13.67 31.61 10.09
C ALA A 232 -13.34 33.08 9.86
N THR A 233 -13.79 33.59 8.72
CA THR A 233 -13.76 35.01 8.41
C THR A 233 -14.59 35.71 9.47
N ALA A 234 -13.90 36.59 10.20
CA ALA A 234 -14.39 37.73 10.96
C ALA A 234 -15.91 37.98 10.94
N ARG A 235 -16.48 38.08 12.15
CA ARG A 235 -17.21 39.26 12.59
C ARG A 235 -17.02 39.48 14.08
#